data_AF-A0AAU3KXY0-F1
#
_entry.id   AF-A0AAU3KXY0-F1
#
_cell.length_a   1.000
_cell.length_b   1.000
_cell.length_c   1.000
_cell.angle_alpha   90.00
_cell.angle_beta   90.00
_cell.angle_gamma   90.00
#
_symmetry.space_group_name_H-M   'P 1'
#
loop_
_entity.id
_entity.type
_entity.pdbx_description
1 polymer ?
#
loop_
_entity_poly.entity_id
_entity_poly.type
_entity_poly.pdbx_seq_one_letter_code
_entity_poly.pdbx_strand_id
1 'polypeptide(L)' 'MPELDPTVVAHLQISEVRRRLLKAAMFGKHLTPDQLEHMAEQLADGLRRYPPPDTR' A
#
# COMPACT_ATOMS: atom_id res chain seq x y z
N MET A 1 13.28 -19.75 -6.31
CA MET A 1 12.99 -18.35 -5.92
C MET A 1 12.50 -18.41 -4.50
N PRO A 2 13.17 -17.81 -3.50
CA PRO A 2 12.62 -17.77 -2.16
C PRO A 2 11.31 -16.96 -2.21
N GLU A 3 10.22 -17.54 -1.71
CA GLU A 3 8.97 -16.80 -1.50
C GLU A 3 9.25 -15.67 -0.49
N LEU A 4 8.93 -14.44 -0.90
CA LEU A 4 9.03 -13.29 0.01
C LEU A 4 8.05 -13.50 1.15
N ASP A 5 8.50 -13.20 2.37
CA ASP A 5 7.65 -13.19 3.56
C ASP A 5 6.39 -12.35 3.28
N PRO A 6 5.18 -12.88 3.52
CA PRO A 6 3.92 -12.14 3.33
C PRO A 6 3.91 -10.76 3.98
N THR A 7 4.60 -10.59 5.10
CA THR A 7 4.76 -9.32 5.83
C THR A 7 5.61 -8.33 5.05
N VAL A 8 6.68 -8.80 4.39
CA VAL A 8 7.52 -7.96 3.53
C VAL A 8 6.72 -7.51 2.31
N VAL A 9 5.93 -8.39 1.71
CA VAL A 9 5.04 -8.05 0.59
C VAL A 9 4.01 -7.00 1.01
N ALA A 10 3.37 -7.19 2.16
CA ALA A 10 2.42 -6.23 2.74
C ALA A 10 3.06 -4.84 2.94
N HIS A 11 4.27 -4.80 3.52
CA HIS A 11 4.98 -3.56 3.77
C HIS A 11 5.32 -2.80 2.48
N LEU A 12 5.72 -3.52 1.43
CA LEU A 12 5.99 -2.93 0.11
C LEU A 12 4.73 -2.35 -0.52
N GLN A 13 3.61 -3.07 -0.47
CA GLN A 13 2.32 -2.61 -1.01
C GLN A 13 1.84 -1.33 -0.31
N ILE A 14 1.84 -1.31 1.02
CA ILE A 14 1.43 -0.15 1.82
C ILE A 14 2.34 1.06 1.54
N SER A 15 3.66 0.83 1.50
CA SER A 15 4.65 1.88 1.24
C SER A 15 4.50 2.49 -0.15
N GLU A 16 4.19 1.66 -1.16
CA GLU A 16 3.97 2.13 -2.53
C GLU A 16 2.72 3.01 -2.63
N VAL A 17 1.60 2.59 -2.04
CA VAL A 17 0.36 3.39 -2.00
C VAL A 17 0.63 4.74 -1.32
N ARG A 18 1.29 4.73 -0.15
CA ARG A 18 1.68 5.96 0.57
C ARG A 18 2.52 6.89 -0.31
N ARG A 19 3.53 6.34 -0.99
CA ARG A 19 4.42 7.11 -1.88
C ARG A 19 3.65 7.76 -3.02
N ARG A 20 2.72 7.03 -3.65
CA ARG A 20 1.91 7.54 -4.77
C ARG A 20 0.98 8.68 -4.32
N LEU A 21 0.33 8.53 -3.17
CA LEU A 21 -0.52 9.57 -2.59
C LEU A 21 0.28 10.84 -2.26
N LEU A 22 1.43 10.70 -1.60
CA LEU A 22 2.30 11.84 -1.29
C LEU A 22 2.83 12.52 -2.56
N LYS A 23 3.22 11.74 -3.58
CA LYS A 23 3.65 12.28 -4.86
C LYS A 23 2.52 13.05 -5.56
N ALA A 24 1.30 12.52 -5.55
CA ALA A 24 0.16 13.22 -6.14
C ALA A 24 -0.10 14.55 -5.42
N ALA A 25 -0.11 14.54 -4.08
CA ALA A 25 -0.29 15.74 -3.28
C ALA A 25 0.83 16.78 -3.50
N MET A 26 2.10 16.37 -3.51
CA MET A 26 3.24 17.29 -3.70
C MET A 26 3.26 17.95 -5.07
N PHE A 27 2.88 17.24 -6.12
CA PHE A 27 2.93 17.74 -7.50
C PHE A 27 1.57 18.25 -8.01
N GLY A 28 0.56 18.37 -7.14
CA GLY A 28 -0.79 18.79 -7.52
C GLY A 28 -1.42 17.91 -8.59
N LYS A 29 -1.04 16.62 -8.66
CA LYS A 29 -1.59 15.70 -9.66
C LYS A 29 -2.97 15.28 -9.21
N HIS A 30 -3.95 15.46 -10.09
CA HIS A 30 -5.25 14.84 -9.92
C HIS A 30 -5.11 13.32 -10.11
N LEU A 31 -5.62 12.58 -9.13
CA LEU A 31 -5.82 11.14 -9.23
C LEU A 31 -7.24 10.90 -9.74
N THR A 32 -7.39 10.02 -10.72
CA THR A 32 -8.72 9.62 -11.16
C THR A 32 -9.41 8.74 -10.11
N PRO A 33 -10.75 8.65 -10.11
CA PRO A 33 -11.46 7.71 -9.24
C PRO A 33 -10.91 6.28 -9.34
N ASP A 34 -10.70 5.76 -10.55
CA ASP A 34 -10.15 4.41 -10.76
C ASP A 34 -8.75 4.23 -10.16
N GLN A 35 -7.91 5.27 -10.21
CA GLN A 35 -6.58 5.22 -9.59
C GLN A 35 -6.68 5.17 -8.06
N LEU A 36 -7.63 5.89 -7.48
CA LEU A 36 -7.88 5.86 -6.04
C LEU A 36 -8.43 4.51 -5.60
N GLU A 37 -9.40 3.95 -6.35
CA GLU A 37 -9.98 2.64 -6.08
C GLU A 37 -8.90 1.55 -6.14
N HIS A 38 -8.08 1.54 -7.18
CA HIS A 38 -7.01 0.56 -7.31
C HIS A 38 -5.96 0.68 -6.18
N MET A 39 -5.65 1.91 -5.73
CA MET A 39 -4.76 2.10 -4.57
C MET A 39 -5.40 1.65 -3.26
N ALA A 40 -6.72 1.83 -3.10
CA ALA A 40 -7.46 1.37 -1.93
C ALA A 40 -7.51 -0.17 -1.87
N GLU A 41 -7.74 -0.83 -3.00
CA GLU A 41 -7.67 -2.29 -3.11
C GLU A 41 -6.27 -2.80 -2.71
N GLN A 42 -5.21 -2.22 -3.28
CA GLN A 42 -3.82 -2.58 -2.95
C GLN A 42 -3.52 -2.38 -1.45
N LEU A 43 -4.05 -1.32 -0.85
CA LEU A 43 -3.87 -1.03 0.57
C LEU A 43 -4.60 -2.05 1.44
N ALA A 44 -5.86 -2.37 1.12
CA ALA A 44 -6.65 -3.37 1.85
C ALA A 44 -5.98 -4.75 1.81
N ASP A 45 -5.46 -5.12 0.64
CA ASP A 45 -4.71 -6.34 0.40
C ASP A 45 -3.42 -6.42 1.24
N GLY A 46 -2.67 -5.32 1.29
CA GLY A 46 -1.47 -5.21 2.11
C GLY A 46 -1.80 -5.32 3.60
N LEU A 47 -2.83 -4.61 4.07
CA LEU A 47 -3.25 -4.63 5.47
C LEU A 47 -3.78 -5.99 5.92
N ARG A 48 -4.47 -6.74 5.05
CA ARG A 48 -4.93 -8.11 5.35
C ARG A 48 -3.79 -9.08 5.58
N ARG A 49 -2.65 -8.86 4.90
CA ARG A 49 -1.42 -9.65 5.01
C ARG A 49 -0.48 -9.14 6.10
N TYR A 50 -0.70 -7.92 6.59
CA TYR A 50 0.06 -7.34 7.67
C TYR A 50 -0.38 -7.99 8.99
N PRO A 51 0.51 -8.66 9.74
CA PRO A 51 0.15 -9.21 11.04
C PRO A 51 -0.28 -8.08 11.98
N PRO A 52 -1.27 -8.30 12.86
CA PRO A 52 -1.60 -7.33 13.88
C PRO A 52 -0.32 -6.98 14.66
N PRO A 53 -0.14 -5.70 15.06
CA PRO A 53 1.02 -5.34 15.87
C PRO A 53 1.05 -6.25 17.09
N ASP A 54 2.18 -6.95 17.27
CA ASP A 54 2.44 -7.79 18.44
C ASP A 54 2.33 -6.87 19.67
N THR A 55 1.18 -6.93 20.36
CA THR A 55 0.98 -6.26 21.65
C THR A 55 1.90 -6.95 22.65
N ARG A 56 3.15 -6.47 22.73
CA ARG A 56 4.12 -6.78 23.77
C ARG A 56 4.44 -5.53 24.57
#